data_AF-F0GFJ2-F1
#
_entry.id   AF-F0GFJ2-F1
#
_cell.length_a   1.000
_cell.length_b   1.000
_cell.length_c   1.000
_cell.angle_alpha   90.00
_cell.angle_beta   90.00
_cell.angle_gamma   90.00
#
_symmetry.space_group_name_H-M   'P 1'
#
loop_
_entity.id
_entity.type
_entity.pdbx_description
1 polymer ?
#
loop_
_entity_poly.entity_id
_entity_poly.type
_entity_poly.pdbx_seq_one_letter_code
_entity_poly.pdbx_strand_id
1 'polypeptide(L)' 'MTTPHMMPVRRDIRFALPPERAKDWHVQGVPVTHFMNALSLLFPAGERFFMDSVRNYRDRIEDPELKKQVLGFIG' A
#
# COMPACT_ATOMS: atom_id res chain seq x y z
N MET A 1 22.27 9.72 -15.01
CA MET A 1 21.04 10.02 -14.27
C MET A 1 20.96 9.03 -13.12
N THR A 2 21.10 9.47 -11.88
CA THR A 2 21.14 8.60 -10.69
C THR A 2 19.72 8.40 -10.19
N THR A 3 19.20 7.17 -10.22
CA THR A 3 17.89 6.84 -9.66
C THR A 3 17.92 7.12 -8.15
N PRO A 4 17.07 8.01 -7.61
CA PRO A 4 17.07 8.28 -6.19
C PRO A 4 16.74 6.99 -5.41
N HIS A 5 17.66 6.57 -4.55
CA HIS A 5 17.47 5.44 -3.67
C HIS A 5 16.57 5.86 -2.51
N MET A 6 15.26 5.82 -2.74
CA MET A 6 14.25 6.16 -1.74
C MET A 6 13.93 4.90 -0.92
N MET A 7 14.52 4.79 0.28
CA MET A 7 14.15 3.72 1.20
C MET A 7 12.81 4.05 1.87
N PRO A 8 11.83 3.13 1.88
CA PRO A 8 10.56 3.35 2.57
C PRO A 8 10.78 3.49 4.08
N VAL A 9 10.27 4.57 4.66
CA VAL A 9 10.30 4.82 6.11
C VAL A 9 8.94 4.41 6.67
N ARG A 10 8.92 3.52 7.67
CA ARG A 10 7.69 3.18 8.41
C ARG A 10 7.17 4.43 9.12
N ARG A 11 5.93 4.83 8.84
CA ARG A 11 5.26 5.96 9.51
C ARG A 11 4.04 5.44 10.27
N ASP A 12 4.05 5.53 11.59
CA ASP A 12 2.86 5.33 12.42
C ASP A 12 2.14 6.67 12.57
N ILE A 13 1.31 7.00 11.57
CA ILE A 13 0.53 8.24 11.56
C ILE A 13 -0.81 7.98 12.20
N ARG A 14 -1.07 8.67 13.31
CA ARG A 14 -2.37 8.68 13.99
C ARG A 14 -3.12 9.93 13.57
N PHE A 15 -4.16 9.76 12.77
CA PHE A 15 -5.07 10.86 12.44
C PHE A 15 -6.00 11.12 13.62
N ALA A 16 -6.08 12.36 14.08
CA ALA A 16 -7.05 12.80 15.08
C ALA A 16 -8.43 13.01 14.43
N LEU A 17 -8.98 11.96 13.80
CA LEU A 17 -10.32 12.01 13.21
C LEU A 17 -11.37 11.72 14.28
N PRO A 18 -12.30 12.66 14.57
CA PRO A 18 -13.38 12.38 15.50
C PRO A 18 -14.29 11.25 14.97
N PRO A 19 -14.67 10.26 15.79
CA PRO A 19 -15.48 9.12 15.34
C PRO A 19 -16.79 9.50 14.66
N GLU A 20 -17.42 10.59 15.09
CA GLU A 20 -18.65 11.13 14.52
C GLU A 20 -18.50 11.58 13.06
N ARG A 21 -17.28 11.95 12.65
CA ARG A 21 -16.96 12.40 11.28
C ARG A 21 -16.53 11.29 10.34
N ALA A 22 -16.54 10.03 10.78
CA ALA A 22 -16.07 8.90 9.95
C ALA A 22 -16.82 8.76 8.61
N LYS A 23 -18.04 9.34 8.49
CA LYS A 23 -18.90 9.26 7.31
C LYS A 23 -18.86 10.52 6.41
N ASP A 24 -18.23 11.61 6.86
CA ASP A 24 -18.24 12.90 6.16
C ASP A 24 -16.92 13.71 6.31
N TRP A 25 -15.83 13.03 6.65
CA TRP A 25 -14.56 13.69 6.93
C TRP A 25 -13.94 14.38 5.72
N HIS A 26 -14.26 13.93 4.49
CA HIS A 26 -13.66 14.45 3.28
C HIS A 26 -14.31 15.76 2.82
N VAL A 27 -13.48 16.78 2.56
CA VAL A 27 -13.93 18.14 2.17
C VAL A 27 -14.71 18.19 0.85
N GLN A 28 -14.49 17.21 -0.03
CA GLN A 28 -15.25 17.05 -1.30
C GLN A 28 -16.60 16.32 -1.11
N GLY A 29 -16.96 15.95 0.12
CA GLY A 29 -18.27 15.42 0.46
C GLY A 29 -18.32 13.92 0.75
N VAL A 30 -19.53 13.46 1.09
CA VAL A 30 -19.86 12.09 1.52
C VAL A 30 -19.48 11.01 0.48
N PRO A 31 -19.69 11.19 -0.84
CA PRO A 31 -19.30 10.17 -1.82
C PRO A 31 -17.80 9.88 -1.80
N VAL A 32 -16.98 10.92 -1.70
CA VAL A 32 -15.52 10.78 -1.65
C VAL A 32 -15.08 10.16 -0.33
N THR A 33 -15.73 10.51 0.77
CA THR A 33 -15.50 9.85 2.07
C THR A 33 -15.69 8.34 1.98
N HIS A 34 -16.83 7.89 1.44
CA HIS A 34 -17.11 6.45 1.32
C HIS A 34 -16.21 5.75 0.31
N PHE A 35 -15.84 6.41 -0.80
CA PHE A 35 -14.87 5.88 -1.75
C PHE A 35 -13.52 5.61 -1.07
N MET A 36 -12.99 6.60 -0.34
CA MET A 36 -11.72 6.47 0.37
C MET A 36 -11.80 5.43 1.49
N ASN A 37 -12.88 5.41 2.27
CA ASN A 37 -13.10 4.40 3.32
C ASN A 37 -13.11 2.98 2.72
N ALA A 38 -13.86 2.75 1.64
CA ALA A 38 -13.94 1.44 0.99
C ALA A 38 -12.57 1.03 0.44
N LEU A 39 -11.84 1.95 -0.20
CA LEU A 39 -10.51 1.71 -0.71
C LEU A 39 -9.54 1.34 0.44
N SER A 40 -9.53 2.09 1.54
CA SER A 40 -8.75 1.78 2.75
C SER A 40 -9.05 0.41 3.34
N LEU A 41 -10.31 -0.02 3.35
CA LEU A 41 -10.71 -1.34 3.85
C LEU A 41 -10.27 -2.48 2.92
N LEU A 42 -10.18 -2.23 1.62
CA LEU A 42 -9.75 -3.21 0.62
C LEU A 42 -8.23 -3.37 0.55
N PHE A 43 -7.46 -2.31 0.84
CA PHE A 43 -6.00 -2.32 0.77
C PHE A 43 -5.34 -3.49 1.53
N PRO A 44 -5.70 -3.84 2.78
CA PRO A 44 -5.10 -4.98 3.47
C PRO A 44 -5.28 -6.31 2.75
N ALA A 45 -6.44 -6.54 2.12
CA ALA A 45 -6.68 -7.75 1.34
C ALA A 45 -5.93 -7.70 0.00
N GLY A 46 -5.95 -6.55 -0.68
CA GLY A 46 -5.22 -6.33 -1.92
C GLY A 46 -3.71 -6.45 -1.77
N GLU A 47 -3.14 -5.94 -0.67
CA GLU A 47 -1.71 -6.04 -0.35
C GLU A 47 -1.30 -7.49 -0.12
N ARG A 48 -2.09 -8.27 0.62
CA ARG A 48 -1.86 -9.73 0.77
C ARG A 48 -1.87 -10.43 -0.58
N PHE A 49 -2.88 -10.17 -1.40
CA PHE A 49 -2.97 -10.74 -2.75
C PHE A 49 -1.77 -10.36 -3.62
N PHE A 50 -1.32 -9.11 -3.55
CA PHE A 50 -0.14 -8.63 -4.26
C PHE A 50 1.13 -9.36 -3.79
N MET A 51 1.37 -9.44 -2.49
CA MET A 51 2.51 -10.17 -1.91
C MET A 51 2.51 -11.65 -2.31
N ASP A 52 1.35 -12.31 -2.26
CA ASP A 52 1.20 -13.71 -2.65
C ASP A 52 1.47 -13.91 -4.14
N SER A 53 0.99 -13.00 -4.98
CA SER A 53 1.25 -13.02 -6.43
C SER A 53 2.76 -12.87 -6.71
N VAL A 54 3.42 -11.90 -6.08
CA VAL A 54 4.87 -11.70 -6.19
C VAL A 54 5.63 -12.96 -5.72
N ARG A 55 5.23 -13.55 -4.59
CA ARG A 55 5.83 -14.78 -4.06
C ARG A 55 5.68 -15.94 -5.05
N ASN A 56 4.52 -16.08 -5.70
CA ASN A 56 4.25 -17.15 -6.66
C ASN A 56 5.08 -17.03 -7.95
N TYR A 57 5.33 -15.80 -8.43
CA TYR A 57 6.04 -15.57 -9.68
C TYR A 57 7.53 -15.26 -9.52
N ARG A 58 8.07 -15.24 -8.30
CA ARG A 58 9.48 -14.89 -7.99
C ARG A 58 10.51 -15.68 -8.81
N ASP A 59 10.21 -16.94 -9.12
CA ASP A 59 11.14 -17.84 -9.83
C ASP A 59 11.20 -17.56 -11.34
N ARG A 60 10.28 -16.74 -11.86
CA ARG A 60 10.25 -16.28 -13.26
C ARG A 60 11.02 -14.97 -13.48
N ILE A 61 11.64 -14.41 -12.43
CA ILE A 61 12.40 -13.17 -12.52
C ILE A 61 13.83 -13.48 -12.96
N GLU A 62 14.20 -13.01 -14.15
CA GLU A 62 15.53 -13.20 -14.74
C GLU A 62 16.50 -12.08 -14.36
N ASP A 63 15.98 -10.86 -14.15
CA ASP A 63 16.80 -9.71 -13.74
C ASP A 63 17.30 -9.92 -12.29
N PRO A 64 18.63 -10.02 -12.08
CA PRO A 64 19.20 -10.28 -10.77
C PRO A 64 18.95 -9.16 -9.74
N GLU A 65 18.85 -7.92 -10.19
CA GLU A 65 18.55 -6.77 -9.32
C GLU A 65 17.07 -6.78 -8.92
N LEU A 66 16.16 -7.01 -9.87
CA LEU A 66 14.74 -7.15 -9.56
C LEU A 66 14.47 -8.33 -8.63
N LYS A 67 15.17 -9.45 -8.83
CA LYS A 67 15.06 -10.64 -7.98
C LYS A 67 15.48 -10.33 -6.54
N LYS A 68 16.57 -9.58 -6.36
CA LYS A 68 17.05 -9.13 -5.05
C LYS A 68 16.03 -8.22 -4.35
N GLN A 69 15.44 -7.27 -5.10
CA GLN A 69 14.42 -6.36 -4.57
C GLN A 69 13.16 -7.11 -4.14
N VAL A 70 12.69 -8.05 -4.96
CA VAL A 70 11.52 -8.88 -4.64
C VAL A 70 11.75 -9.74 -3.40
N LEU A 71 12.93 -10.36 -3.26
CA LEU A 71 13.27 -11.13 -2.06
C LEU A 71 13.29 -10.27 -0.79
N GLY A 72 13.76 -9.02 -0.88
CA GLY A 72 13.71 -8.07 0.23
C GLY A 72 12.31 -7.51 0.52
N PHE A 73 11.37 -7.65 -0.41
CA PHE A 73 9.98 -7.18 -0.26
C PHE A 73 9.04 -8.23 0.33
N ILE A 74 9.24 -9.52 0.02
CA ILE A 74 8.38 -10.64 0.49
C ILE A 74 8.89 -11.34 1.75
N GLY A 75 10.10 -11.01 2.20
CA GLY A 75 10.83 -11.64 3.31
C GLY A 75 10.72 -10.89 4.63
#